data_AF-T1F1P4-F1
#
_entry.id   AF-T1F1P4-F1
#
_cell.length_a   1.000
_cell.length_b   1.000
_cell.length_c   1.000
_cell.angle_alpha   90.00
_cell.angle_beta   90.00
_cell.angle_gamma   90.00
#
_symmetry.space_group_name_H-M   'P 1'
#
loop_
_entity.id
_entity.type
_entity.pdbx_description
1 polymer ?
#
loop_
_entity_poly.entity_id
_entity_poly.type
_entity_poly.pdbx_seq_one_letter_code
_entity_poly.pdbx_strand_id
1 'polypeptide(L)'
;MANLKIGFYKRNHSDNYPFDGRGKVLAHTFYPKIGQIHFDDDEVWSNGTTGIYFYGVAVHEFGHSVGLLHSNLEGSVMSPYYVGYKPNITLSPDDINGIKAICGSI
;
A
#
# COMPACT_ATOMS: atom_id res chain seq x y z
N MET A 1 -20.13 -0.91 -4.53
CA MET A 1 -18.70 -0.58 -4.39
C MET A 1 -18.61 0.58 -3.42
N ALA A 2 -17.76 0.48 -2.38
CA ALA A 2 -17.53 1.60 -1.47
C ALA A 2 -16.65 2.66 -2.17
N ASN A 3 -16.81 3.92 -1.80
CA ASN A 3 -15.93 4.98 -2.27
C ASN A 3 -14.58 4.84 -1.56
N LEU A 4 -13.50 4.72 -2.33
CA LEU A 4 -12.14 4.73 -1.78
C LEU A 4 -11.72 6.17 -1.49
N LYS A 5 -11.43 6.50 -0.24
CA LYS A 5 -10.84 7.78 0.14
C LYS A 5 -9.34 7.62 0.31
N ILE A 6 -8.59 8.58 -0.23
CA ILE A 6 -7.14 8.58 -0.18
C ILE A 6 -6.71 9.91 0.44
N GLY A 7 -5.82 9.86 1.41
CA GLY A 7 -5.33 11.06 2.10
C GLY A 7 -3.91 10.93 2.60
N PHE A 8 -3.31 12.09 2.86
CA PHE A 8 -1.97 12.24 3.43
C PHE A 8 -2.13 12.84 4.83
N TYR A 9 -1.53 12.20 5.82
CA TYR A 9 -1.69 12.56 7.23
C TYR A 9 -0.37 12.48 7.96
N LYS A 10 -0.24 13.17 9.09
CA LYS A 10 0.96 13.12 9.94
C LYS A 10 0.59 12.63 11.31
N ARG A 11 1.43 11.78 11.90
CA ARG A 11 1.34 11.37 13.31
C ARG A 11 -0.08 10.97 13.70
N ASN A 12 -0.62 11.50 14.80
CA ASN A 12 -2.00 11.26 15.19
C ASN A 12 -2.98 11.98 14.23
N HIS A 13 -3.84 11.21 13.57
CA HIS A 13 -4.85 11.69 12.64
C HIS A 13 -6.24 11.08 12.89
N SER A 14 -6.54 10.79 14.16
CA SER A 14 -7.89 10.45 14.67
C SER A 14 -8.50 9.12 14.20
N ASP A 15 -7.67 8.15 13.82
CA ASP A 15 -8.11 6.80 13.41
C ASP A 15 -7.60 5.66 14.33
N ASN A 16 -6.94 6.01 15.43
CA ASN A 16 -6.25 5.11 16.38
C ASN A 16 -4.98 4.41 15.85
N TYR A 17 -4.53 4.73 14.63
CA TYR A 17 -3.30 4.22 14.03
C TYR A 17 -2.37 5.40 13.68
N PRO A 18 -1.79 6.08 14.68
CA PRO A 18 -0.93 7.22 14.39
C PRO A 18 0.31 6.79 13.61
N PHE A 19 0.72 7.58 12.62
CA PHE A 19 2.03 7.42 11.99
C PHE A 19 3.16 7.79 12.96
N ASP A 20 4.37 7.31 12.67
CA ASP A 20 5.54 7.49 13.53
C ASP A 20 6.52 8.56 13.02
N GLY A 21 6.18 9.26 11.94
CA GLY A 21 7.06 10.19 11.28
C GLY A 21 7.93 9.44 10.26
N ARG A 22 9.13 9.95 9.97
CA ARG A 22 9.97 9.36 8.92
C ARG A 22 10.40 7.91 9.19
N GLY A 23 10.23 7.06 8.19
CA GLY A 23 10.59 5.65 8.14
C GLY A 23 9.50 4.73 8.67
N LYS A 24 9.80 3.44 8.80
CA LYS A 24 8.97 2.40 9.45
C LYS A 24 7.54 2.26 8.90
N VAL A 25 6.59 3.14 9.23
CA VAL A 25 5.19 3.07 8.78
C VAL A 25 4.96 4.08 7.66
N LEU A 26 5.03 3.62 6.42
CA LEU A 26 4.90 4.48 5.24
C LEU A 26 3.45 4.85 4.92
N ALA A 27 2.54 3.90 5.16
CA ALA A 27 1.12 4.02 4.86
C ALA A 27 0.34 2.94 5.62
N HIS A 28 -0.98 3.09 5.66
CA HIS A 28 -1.88 1.99 6.02
C HIS A 28 -3.20 2.08 5.27
N THR A 29 -3.86 0.92 5.16
CA THR A 29 -5.16 0.79 4.53
C THR A 29 -6.17 0.14 5.44
N PHE A 30 -7.34 0.77 5.53
CA PHE A 30 -8.51 0.15 6.13
C PHE A 30 -9.24 -0.67 5.07
N TYR A 31 -9.13 -1.99 5.21
CA TYR A 31 -9.75 -3.07 4.41
C TYR A 31 -11.13 -2.73 3.80
N PRO A 32 -11.56 -3.44 2.73
CA PRO A 32 -12.53 -2.96 1.73
C PRO A 32 -13.84 -2.35 2.23
N LYS A 33 -14.28 -2.72 3.45
CA LYS A 33 -15.48 -2.18 4.09
C LYS A 33 -15.39 -0.70 4.45
N ILE A 34 -14.20 -0.23 4.83
CA ILE A 34 -13.96 1.16 5.22
C ILE A 34 -13.45 1.96 4.02
N GLY A 35 -12.57 1.37 3.20
CA GLY A 35 -12.13 1.97 1.93
C GLY A 35 -11.37 3.28 2.14
N GLN A 36 -10.35 3.26 3.00
CA GLN A 36 -9.50 4.42 3.26
C GLN A 36 -8.02 4.02 3.19
N ILE A 37 -7.24 4.78 2.44
CA ILE A 37 -5.78 4.66 2.36
C ILE A 37 -5.18 5.94 2.91
N HIS A 38 -4.32 5.80 3.91
CA HIS A 38 -3.58 6.91 4.52
C HIS A 38 -2.10 6.73 4.20
N PHE A 39 -1.46 7.79 3.70
CA PHE A 39 -0.02 7.87 3.50
C PHE A 39 0.60 8.80 4.56
N ASP A 40 1.76 8.45 5.11
CA ASP A 40 2.46 9.35 6.05
C ASP A 40 3.07 10.54 5.31
N ASP A 41 2.59 11.74 5.61
CA ASP A 41 3.03 13.01 5.03
C ASP A 41 4.31 13.55 5.70
N ASP A 42 4.84 12.88 6.73
CA ASP A 42 6.21 13.12 7.21
C ASP A 42 7.27 12.45 6.32
N GLU A 43 6.87 11.53 5.43
CA GLU A 43 7.77 10.88 4.48
C GLU A 43 8.19 11.77 3.31
N VAL A 44 9.38 11.50 2.79
CA VAL A 44 9.88 12.14 1.57
C VAL A 44 9.47 11.31 0.36
N TRP A 45 8.26 11.53 -0.13
CA TRP A 45 7.72 10.84 -1.30
C TRP A 45 8.47 11.19 -2.59
N SER A 46 8.67 10.17 -3.43
CA SER A 46 9.47 10.26 -4.64
C SER A 46 8.95 9.37 -5.76
N ASN A 47 9.28 9.74 -7.00
CA ASN A 47 9.12 8.91 -8.19
C ASN A 47 10.48 8.45 -8.75
N GLY A 48 11.54 8.58 -7.96
CA GLY A 48 12.91 8.22 -8.32
C GLY A 48 13.64 7.51 -7.19
N THR A 49 14.97 7.50 -7.28
CA THR A 49 15.84 6.75 -6.36
C THR A 49 16.04 7.41 -4.99
N THR A 50 15.73 8.70 -4.86
CA THR A 50 15.92 9.46 -3.62
C THR A 50 14.57 9.70 -2.97
N GLY A 51 14.36 9.11 -1.79
CA GLY A 51 13.09 9.15 -1.05
C GLY A 51 12.35 7.81 -1.08
N ILE A 52 11.10 7.83 -0.62
CA ILE A 52 10.20 6.69 -0.63
C ILE A 52 9.47 6.65 -1.97
N TYR A 53 9.56 5.52 -2.67
CA TYR A 53 8.94 5.35 -3.97
C TYR A 53 7.42 5.21 -3.84
N PHE A 54 6.73 6.33 -4.05
CA PHE A 54 5.30 6.47 -3.79
C PHE A 54 4.47 5.43 -4.56
N TYR A 55 4.78 5.21 -5.84
CA TYR A 55 4.01 4.30 -6.67
C TYR A 55 4.04 2.85 -6.13
N GLY A 56 5.18 2.40 -5.59
CA GLY A 56 5.27 1.07 -4.98
C GLY A 56 4.43 0.92 -3.72
N VAL A 57 4.53 1.88 -2.81
CA VAL A 57 3.72 1.89 -1.58
C VAL A 57 2.23 2.00 -1.92
N ALA A 58 1.86 2.88 -2.86
CA ALA A 58 0.48 3.01 -3.28
C ALA A 58 -0.09 1.71 -3.83
N VAL A 59 0.61 1.02 -4.74
CA VAL A 59 0.16 -0.27 -5.29
C VAL A 59 -0.06 -1.32 -4.19
N HIS A 60 0.83 -1.36 -3.19
CA HIS A 60 0.68 -2.23 -2.02
C HIS A 60 -0.62 -1.93 -1.24
N GLU A 61 -0.83 -0.66 -0.89
CA GLU A 61 -2.03 -0.22 -0.17
C GLU A 61 -3.32 -0.44 -0.96
N PHE A 62 -3.29 -0.22 -2.28
CA PHE A 62 -4.42 -0.55 -3.15
C PHE A 62 -4.74 -2.04 -3.12
N GLY A 63 -3.73 -2.92 -3.06
CA GLY A 63 -3.92 -4.35 -2.86
C GLY A 63 -4.69 -4.67 -1.57
N HIS A 64 -4.33 -4.04 -0.45
CA HIS A 64 -5.11 -4.15 0.78
C HIS A 64 -6.53 -3.60 0.65
N SER A 65 -6.71 -2.51 -0.09
CA SER A 65 -8.03 -1.89 -0.30
C SER A 65 -9.02 -2.80 -1.04
N VAL A 66 -8.50 -3.71 -1.87
CA VAL A 66 -9.28 -4.72 -2.60
C VAL A 66 -9.31 -6.08 -1.88
N GLY A 67 -8.64 -6.21 -0.74
CA GLY A 67 -8.72 -7.37 0.14
C GLY A 67 -7.55 -8.35 0.06
N LEU A 68 -6.47 -8.02 -0.64
CA LEU A 68 -5.24 -8.80 -0.58
C LEU A 68 -4.60 -8.68 0.79
N LEU A 69 -4.00 -9.77 1.26
CA LEU A 69 -3.15 -9.80 2.45
C LEU A 69 -1.68 -9.78 2.02
N HIS A 70 -0.78 -9.62 2.99
CA HIS A 70 0.66 -9.71 2.71
C HIS A 70 1.04 -11.04 2.07
N SER A 71 1.95 -10.98 1.10
CA SER A 71 2.61 -12.13 0.51
C SER A 71 3.97 -12.38 1.15
N ASN A 72 4.38 -13.64 1.24
CA ASN A 72 5.73 -14.01 1.64
C ASN A 72 6.73 -14.00 0.46
N LEU A 73 6.27 -13.70 -0.76
CA LEU A 73 7.12 -13.60 -1.93
C LEU A 73 7.80 -12.23 -1.98
N GLU A 74 9.13 -12.21 -1.92
CA GLU A 74 9.94 -10.97 -1.97
C GLU A 74 9.68 -10.13 -3.24
N GLY A 75 9.27 -10.78 -4.34
CA GLY A 75 8.93 -10.12 -5.59
C GLY A 75 7.50 -9.58 -5.70
N SER A 76 6.62 -9.93 -4.76
CA SER A 76 5.21 -9.51 -4.75
C SER A 76 5.09 -8.05 -4.33
N VAL A 77 4.12 -7.33 -4.92
CA VAL A 77 3.79 -5.98 -4.48
C VAL A 77 3.14 -5.96 -3.09
N MET A 78 2.63 -7.10 -2.64
CA MET A 78 2.08 -7.32 -1.29
C MET A 78 3.12 -7.81 -0.29
N SER A 79 4.42 -7.83 -0.62
CA SER A 79 5.48 -8.07 0.37
C SER A 79 5.41 -7.03 1.50
N PRO A 80 5.48 -7.42 2.79
CA PRO A 80 5.34 -6.49 3.92
C PRO A 80 6.56 -5.57 4.09
N TYR A 81 7.65 -5.80 3.36
CA TYR A 81 8.88 -5.04 3.49
C TYR A 81 9.10 -4.14 2.28
N TYR A 82 9.33 -2.85 2.56
CA TYR A 82 9.69 -1.89 1.53
C TYR A 82 11.08 -2.19 0.96
N VAL A 83 11.16 -2.42 -0.35
CA VAL A 83 12.39 -2.82 -1.07
C VAL A 83 13.08 -1.66 -1.80
N GLY A 84 12.63 -0.42 -1.61
CA GLY A 84 13.20 0.74 -2.30
C GLY A 84 12.60 1.01 -3.68
N TYR A 85 13.31 1.80 -4.49
CA TYR A 85 12.90 2.18 -5.84
C TYR A 85 12.95 0.97 -6.79
N LYS A 86 11.78 0.54 -7.28
CA LYS A 86 11.62 -0.52 -8.28
C LYS A 86 10.85 0.02 -9.49
N PRO A 87 11.53 0.57 -10.51
CA PRO A 87 10.85 1.03 -11.72
C PRO A 87 10.22 -0.16 -12.44
N ASN A 88 9.12 0.08 -13.15
CA ASN A 88 8.36 -0.96 -13.88
C ASN A 88 7.82 -2.07 -12.97
N ILE A 89 7.02 -1.69 -11.96
CA ILE A 89 6.35 -2.67 -11.10
C ILE A 89 5.53 -3.66 -11.93
N THR A 90 5.79 -4.93 -11.69
CA THR A 90 5.02 -6.05 -12.23
C THR A 90 4.33 -6.77 -11.08
N LEU A 91 3.09 -7.21 -11.31
CA LEU A 91 2.39 -8.07 -10.37
C LEU A 91 2.96 -9.49 -10.44
N SER A 92 3.24 -10.07 -9.28
CA SER A 92 3.62 -11.48 -9.20
C SER A 92 2.41 -12.38 -9.50
N PRO A 93 2.63 -13.66 -9.85
CA PRO A 93 1.53 -14.61 -9.99
C PRO A 93 0.65 -14.72 -8.73
N ASP A 94 1.23 -14.53 -7.55
CA ASP A 94 0.50 -14.54 -6.27
C ASP A 94 -0.47 -13.36 -6.15
N ASP A 95 -0.01 -12.15 -6.51
CA ASP A 95 -0.86 -10.95 -6.54
C ASP A 95 -2.03 -11.12 -7.51
N ILE A 96 -1.75 -11.65 -8.70
CA ILE A 96 -2.74 -11.89 -9.75
C ILE A 96 -3.76 -12.96 -9.35
N ASN A 97 -3.29 -14.06 -8.77
CA ASN A 97 -4.18 -15.14 -8.33
C ASN A 97 -5.01 -14.71 -7.13
N GLY A 98 -4.43 -13.96 -6.20
CA GLY A 98 -5.13 -13.39 -5.06
C GLY A 98 -6.29 -12.49 -5.48
N ILE A 99 -6.07 -11.57 -6.43
CA ILE A 99 -7.15 -10.67 -6.86
C ILE A 99 -8.25 -11.40 -7.63
N LYS A 100 -7.88 -12.40 -8.45
CA LYS A 100 -8.84 -13.28 -9.13
C LYS A 100 -9.67 -14.10 -8.14
N ALA A 101 -9.10 -14.53 -7.02
CA ALA A 101 -9.84 -15.26 -6.00
C ALA A 101 -10.88 -14.37 -5.29
N ILE A 102 -10.60 -13.07 -5.12
CA ILE A 102 -11.51 -12.11 -4.46
C ILE A 102 -12.61 -11.62 -5.41
N CYS A 103 -12.24 -11.21 -6.62
CA CYS A 103 -13.16 -10.61 -7.58
C CYS A 103 -13.88 -11.65 -8.46
N GLY A 104 -13.44 -12.92 -8.42
CA GLY A 104 -13.77 -13.91 -9.42
C GLY A 104 -12.83 -13.84 -10.64
N SER A 105 -12.91 -14.87 -11.48
CA SER A 105 -12.20 -14.89 -12.77
C SER A 105 -12.65 -13.70 -13.61
N ILE A 106 -11.70 -12.83 -13.99
CA ILE A 106 -11.90 -11.79 -15.00
C ILE A 106 -11.98 -12.45 -16.38
#